data_AF-A0A7C3Z9I6-F1
#
_entry.id   AF-A0A7C3Z9I6-F1
#
_cell.length_a   1.000
_cell.length_b   1.000
_cell.length_c   1.000
_cell.angle_alpha   90.00
_cell.angle_beta   90.00
_cell.angle_gamma   90.00
#
_symmetry.space_group_name_H-M   'P 1'
#
loop_
_entity.id
_entity.type
_entity.pdbx_description
1 polymer ?
#
loop_
_entity_poly.entity_id
_entity_poly.type
_entity_poly.pdbx_seq_one_letter_code
_entity_poly.pdbx_strand_id
1 'polypeptide(L)' 'FGGFKKGAPVSLMDPEGQTFAIGLTNYSSRDINRIKGKQTQEIAQSLGHKDYDEVIHRDNLVIFPEFGSG' A
#
# COMPACT_ATOMS: atom_id res chain seq x y z
N PHE A 1 8.82 -9.67 14.96
CA PHE A 1 7.57 -9.97 14.25
C PHE A 1 6.85 -8.66 14.00
N GLY A 2 6.66 -8.27 12.75
CA GLY A 2 6.00 -7.01 12.40
C GLY A 2 5.32 -7.18 11.06
N GLY A 3 4.02 -6.96 11.02
CA GLY A 3 3.21 -7.12 9.84
C GLY A 3 1.81 -6.62 10.14
N PHE A 4 1.16 -6.09 9.13
CA PHE A 4 -0.17 -5.52 9.24
C PHE A 4 -1.13 -6.33 8.37
N LYS A 5 -2.41 -6.30 8.76
CA LYS A 5 -3.49 -6.98 8.05
C LYS A 5 -4.17 -6.01 7.09
N LYS A 6 -4.99 -6.56 6.19
CA LYS A 6 -5.97 -5.77 5.43
C LYS A 6 -6.77 -4.87 6.38
N GLY A 7 -6.98 -3.62 5.98
CA GLY A 7 -7.68 -2.57 6.72
C GLY A 7 -6.82 -1.84 7.75
N ALA A 8 -5.56 -2.23 7.95
CA ALA A 8 -4.68 -1.53 8.87
C ALA A 8 -4.24 -0.16 8.30
N PRO A 9 -4.13 0.89 9.15
CA PRO A 9 -3.45 2.11 8.78
C PRO A 9 -1.95 1.86 8.63
N VAL A 10 -1.37 2.36 7.53
CA VAL A 10 0.06 2.23 7.23
C VAL A 10 0.64 3.56 6.78
N SER A 11 1.88 3.81 7.18
CA SER A 11 2.68 4.95 6.71
C SER A 11 3.28 4.65 5.35
N LEU A 12 3.19 5.62 4.44
CA LEU A 12 3.92 5.64 3.19
C LEU A 12 5.13 6.55 3.37
N MET A 13 6.30 6.00 3.11
CA MET A 13 7.59 6.68 3.22
C MET A 13 8.21 6.84 1.84
N ASP A 14 8.90 7.94 1.63
CA ASP A 14 9.75 8.15 0.47
C ASP A 14 11.08 7.36 0.61
N PRO A 15 11.98 7.40 -0.40
CA PRO A 15 13.28 6.74 -0.32
C PRO A 15 14.21 7.23 0.80
N GLU A 16 13.98 8.43 1.32
CA GLU A 16 14.76 9.04 2.42
C GLU A 16 14.21 8.64 3.80
N GLY A 17 13.06 7.97 3.83
CA GLY A 17 12.38 7.51 5.04
C GLY A 17 11.41 8.53 5.63
N GLN A 18 11.19 9.67 4.96
CA GLN A 18 10.21 10.64 5.41
C GLN A 18 8.80 10.11 5.11
N THR A 19 7.95 10.08 6.15
CA THR A 19 6.54 9.72 5.95
C THR A 19 5.83 10.90 5.31
N PHE A 20 5.17 10.65 4.18
CA PHE A 20 4.44 11.68 3.43
C PHE A 20 2.95 11.44 3.33
N ALA A 21 2.50 10.23 3.66
CA ALA A 21 1.08 9.89 3.65
C ALA A 21 0.77 8.75 4.62
N ILE A 22 -0.50 8.65 4.98
CA ILE A 22 -1.08 7.52 5.71
C ILE A 22 -2.25 7.00 4.91
N GLY A 23 -2.40 5.67 4.83
CA GLY A 23 -3.58 5.08 4.20
C GLY A 23 -3.99 3.75 4.78
N LEU A 24 -5.22 3.32 4.45
CA LEU A 24 -5.72 1.99 4.80
C LEU A 24 -5.41 1.00 3.68
N THR A 25 -4.76 -0.11 4.03
CA THR A 25 -4.35 -1.09 3.02
C THR A 25 -5.45 -2.10 2.69
N ASN A 26 -5.57 -2.45 1.40
CA ASN A 26 -6.44 -3.50 0.90
C ASN A 26 -5.84 -4.91 1.04
N TYR A 27 -4.54 -5.02 1.32
CA TYR A 27 -3.79 -6.26 1.36
C TYR A 27 -2.96 -6.38 2.62
N SER A 28 -2.70 -7.60 3.09
CA SER A 28 -1.79 -7.79 4.22
C SER A 28 -0.35 -7.49 3.81
N SER A 29 0.54 -7.23 4.79
CA SER A 29 1.97 -7.05 4.49
C SER A 29 2.58 -8.27 3.79
N ARG A 30 2.07 -9.48 4.08
CA ARG A 30 2.49 -10.72 3.40
C ARG A 30 2.10 -10.71 1.92
N ASP A 31 0.88 -10.29 1.60
CA ASP A 31 0.39 -10.26 0.23
C ASP A 31 1.07 -9.16 -0.57
N ILE A 32 1.23 -7.97 0.02
CA ILE A 32 1.96 -6.85 -0.58
C ILE A 32 3.38 -7.27 -0.97
N ASN A 33 4.09 -7.99 -0.10
CA ASN A 33 5.44 -8.48 -0.43
C ASN A 33 5.47 -9.44 -1.62
N ARG A 34 4.39 -10.19 -1.89
CA ARG A 34 4.29 -11.11 -3.04
C ARG A 34 3.93 -10.41 -4.34
N ILE A 35 3.27 -9.25 -4.27
CA ILE A 35 2.80 -8.49 -5.45
C ILE A 35 3.59 -7.21 -5.70
N LYS A 36 4.54 -6.85 -4.82
CA LYS A 36 5.40 -5.69 -4.99
C LYS A 36 6.12 -5.74 -6.34
N GLY A 37 6.00 -4.66 -7.12
CA GLY A 37 6.61 -4.54 -8.45
C GLY A 37 5.87 -5.27 -9.58
N LYS A 38 4.75 -5.92 -9.29
CA LYS A 38 3.91 -6.58 -10.30
C LYS A 38 2.80 -5.66 -10.80
N GLN A 39 2.34 -5.90 -12.02
CA GLN A 39 1.17 -5.23 -12.57
C GLN A 39 -0.10 -5.78 -11.94
N THR A 40 -1.16 -4.95 -11.89
CA THR A 40 -2.46 -5.31 -11.29
C THR A 40 -3.04 -6.61 -11.84
N GLN A 41 -2.83 -6.91 -13.14
CA GLN A 41 -3.31 -8.14 -13.78
C GLN A 41 -2.62 -9.41 -13.22
N GLU A 42 -1.42 -9.28 -12.68
CA GLU A 42 -0.63 -10.39 -12.13
C GLU A 42 -0.97 -10.70 -10.66
N ILE A 43 -1.80 -9.88 -10.00
CA ILE A 43 -2.17 -10.06 -8.59
C ILE A 43 -2.90 -11.38 -8.38
N ALA A 44 -3.92 -11.66 -9.19
CA ALA A 44 -4.72 -12.89 -9.07
C ALA A 44 -3.85 -14.15 -9.24
N GLN A 45 -2.94 -14.15 -10.21
CA GLN A 45 -1.98 -15.24 -10.41
C GLN A 45 -1.03 -15.39 -9.21
N SER A 46 -0.61 -14.27 -8.62
CA SER A 46 0.36 -14.25 -7.52
C SER A 46 -0.24 -14.66 -6.18
N LEU A 47 -1.50 -14.32 -5.91
CA LEU A 47 -2.15 -14.53 -4.62
C LEU A 47 -3.23 -15.63 -4.63
N GLY A 48 -3.75 -15.98 -5.81
CA GLY A 48 -4.92 -16.84 -5.98
C GLY A 48 -6.27 -16.11 -5.92
N HIS A 49 -6.26 -14.79 -5.68
CA HIS A 49 -7.43 -13.92 -5.64
C HIS A 49 -7.03 -12.47 -5.96
N LYS A 50 -8.01 -11.64 -6.32
CA LYS A 50 -7.83 -10.19 -6.51
C LYS A 50 -9.14 -9.49 -6.13
N ASP A 51 -9.24 -9.09 -4.87
CA ASP A 51 -10.41 -8.38 -4.37
C ASP A 51 -10.36 -6.88 -4.67
N TYR A 52 -9.16 -6.35 -4.93
CA TYR A 52 -8.91 -4.92 -5.22
C TYR A 52 -7.81 -4.74 -6.25
N ASP A 53 -7.86 -3.65 -7.02
CA ASP A 53 -6.82 -3.33 -7.99
C ASP A 53 -5.65 -2.57 -7.36
N GLU A 54 -5.92 -1.86 -6.26
CA GLU A 54 -4.98 -0.98 -5.57
C GLU A 54 -4.59 -1.53 -4.20
N VAL A 55 -3.32 -1.32 -3.81
CA VAL A 55 -2.82 -1.65 -2.45
C VAL A 55 -3.40 -0.70 -1.40
N ILE A 56 -3.53 0.57 -1.75
CA ILE A 56 -4.24 1.61 -0.98
C ILE A 56 -5.05 2.41 -1.99
N HIS A 57 -6.36 2.44 -1.81
CA HIS A 57 -7.23 3.27 -2.67
C HIS A 57 -7.06 4.75 -2.31
N ARG A 58 -7.15 5.66 -3.29
CA ARG A 58 -6.93 7.10 -3.08
C ARG A 58 -7.87 7.71 -2.04
N ASP A 59 -9.12 7.24 -1.98
CA ASP A 59 -10.12 7.74 -1.03
C ASP A 59 -9.79 7.33 0.41
N ASN A 60 -8.92 6.32 0.57
CA ASN A 60 -8.42 5.83 1.85
C ASN A 60 -6.97 6.30 2.11
N LEU A 61 -6.50 7.33 1.41
CA LEU A 61 -5.15 7.88 1.51
C LEU A 61 -5.22 9.36 1.89
N VAL A 62 -4.43 9.75 2.89
CA VAL A 62 -4.23 11.16 3.28
C VAL A 62 -2.78 11.52 3.02
N ILE A 63 -2.54 12.53 2.18
CA ILE A 63 -1.21 13.08 1.87
C ILE A 63 -0.96 14.29 2.78
N PHE A 64 0.25 14.41 3.30
CA PHE A 64 0.62 15.51 4.19
C PHE A 64 0.93 16.79 3.40
N PRO A 65 0.48 17.97 3.85
CA PRO A 65 0.66 19.24 3.13
C PRO A 65 2.11 19.60 2.81
N GLU A 66 3.05 19.25 3.68
CA GLU A 66 4.48 19.51 3.52
C GLU A 66 5.13 18.71 2.38
N PHE A 67 4.48 17.66 1.89
CA PHE A 67 4.99 16.84 0.80
C PHE A 67 4.65 17.46 -0.57
N GLY A 68 5.68 17.81 -1.34
CA GLY A 68 5.52 18.42 -2.67
C GLY A 68 5.40 19.94 -2.68
N SER A 69 5.66 20.61 -1.55
CA SER A 69 5.77 22.09 -1.47
C SER A 69 7.09 22.65 -2.04
N GLY A 70 7.71 21.93 -3.00
CA GLY A 70 8.98 22.29 -3.63
C GLY A 70 8.82 22.73 -5.08
#